data_AF-A0A7X3DGB4-F1
#
_entry.id   AF-A0A7X3DGB4-F1
#
_cell.length_a   1.000
_cell.length_b   1.000
_cell.length_c   1.000
_cell.angle_alpha   90.00
_cell.angle_beta   90.00
_cell.angle_gamma   90.00
#
_symmetry.space_group_name_H-M   'P 1'
#
loop_
_entity.id
_entity.type
_entity.pdbx_description
1 polymer ?
#
loop_
_entity_poly.entity_id
_entity_poly.type
_entity_poly.pdbx_seq_one_letter_code
_entity_poly.pdbx_strand_id
1 'polypeptide(L)'
;MRGATPQQYREKMLLNRTQAQGLINDQLSEIQVYVMENFRSSVTCDACAQKLFLTKSIINRLLSEKYGPDITFHKYVNRIRLQFATGY
;
A
#
# COMPACT_ATOMS: atom_id res chain seq x y z
N MET A 1 34.35 -19.27 -14.71
CA MET A 1 33.03 -18.61 -14.59
C MET A 1 33.29 -17.13 -14.28
N ARG A 2 32.97 -16.19 -15.18
CA ARG A 2 33.05 -14.76 -14.86
C ARG A 2 31.79 -14.39 -14.07
N GLY A 3 31.96 -14.05 -12.80
CA GLY A 3 30.87 -13.49 -11.99
C GLY A 3 30.41 -12.14 -12.52
N ALA A 4 29.21 -11.71 -12.14
CA ALA A 4 28.70 -10.40 -12.51
C ALA A 4 29.64 -9.29 -12.01
N THR A 5 29.90 -8.29 -12.84
CA THR A 5 30.70 -7.12 -12.42
C THR A 5 29.92 -6.33 -11.36
N PRO A 6 30.61 -5.53 -10.51
CA PRO A 6 29.94 -4.68 -9.54
C PRO A 6 28.87 -3.75 -10.16
N GLN A 7 29.07 -3.33 -11.42
CA GLN A 7 28.13 -2.49 -12.15
C GLN A 7 26.86 -3.26 -12.55
N GLN A 8 27.01 -4.49 -13.08
CA GLN A 8 25.87 -5.36 -13.39
C GLN A 8 25.06 -5.71 -12.13
N TYR A 9 25.73 -5.89 -10.98
CA TYR A 9 25.04 -6.08 -9.72
C TYR A 9 24.21 -4.86 -9.32
N ARG A 10 24.77 -3.64 -9.42
CA ARG A 10 24.05 -2.39 -9.13
C ARG A 10 22.83 -2.21 -10.02
N GLU A 11 22.95 -2.43 -11.32
CA GLU A 11 21.85 -2.32 -12.29
C GLU A 11 20.72 -3.31 -11.96
N LYS A 12 21.06 -4.56 -11.62
CA LYS A 12 20.07 -5.56 -11.21
C LYS A 12 19.35 -5.16 -9.91
N MET A 13 20.06 -4.62 -8.93
CA MET A 13 19.45 -4.15 -7.68
C MET A 13 18.53 -2.95 -7.91
N LEU A 14 18.88 -2.03 -8.81
CA LEU A 14 18.03 -0.91 -9.20
C LEU A 14 16.74 -1.37 -9.89
N LEU A 15 16.85 -2.31 -10.84
CA LEU A 15 15.69 -2.91 -11.52
C LEU A 15 14.75 -3.61 -10.52
N ASN A 16 15.30 -4.42 -9.62
CA ASN A 16 14.53 -5.09 -8.57
C ASN A 16 13.82 -4.07 -7.67
N ARG A 17 14.49 -2.96 -7.33
CA ARG A 17 13.88 -1.88 -6.54
C ARG A 17 12.70 -1.24 -7.27
N THR A 18 12.83 -0.95 -8.56
CA THR A 18 11.75 -0.36 -9.36
C THR A 18 10.56 -1.31 -9.48
N GLN A 19 10.80 -2.60 -9.72
CA GLN A 19 9.75 -3.61 -9.77
C GLN A 19 9.04 -3.76 -8.43
N ALA A 20 9.79 -3.81 -7.33
CA ALA A 20 9.22 -3.85 -5.98
C ALA A 20 8.36 -2.62 -5.69
N GLN A 21 8.79 -1.43 -6.14
CA GLN A 21 8.00 -0.20 -5.99
C GLN A 21 6.70 -0.25 -6.80
N GLY A 22 6.71 -0.86 -7.99
CA GLY A 22 5.51 -1.12 -8.79
C GLY A 22 4.50 -1.98 -8.02
N LEU A 23 4.95 -3.12 -7.50
CA LEU A 23 4.10 -4.03 -6.70
C LEU A 23 3.53 -3.36 -5.44
N ILE A 24 4.32 -2.50 -4.78
CA ILE A 24 3.88 -1.70 -3.63
C ILE A 24 2.75 -0.74 -4.03
N ASN A 25 2.89 -0.07 -5.17
CA ASN A 25 1.86 0.86 -5.66
C ASN A 25 0.57 0.12 -6.06
N ASP A 26 0.69 -1.08 -6.62
CA ASP A 26 -0.45 -1.93 -6.96
C ASP A 26 -1.22 -2.33 -5.69
N GLN A 27 -0.53 -2.84 -4.67
CA GLN A 27 -1.15 -3.22 -3.39
C GLN A 27 -1.82 -2.02 -2.69
N LEU A 28 -1.18 -0.85 -2.70
CA LEU A 28 -1.76 0.36 -2.13
C LEU A 28 -3.04 0.78 -2.88
N SER A 29 -3.05 0.62 -4.21
CA SER A 29 -4.23 0.90 -5.04
C SER A 29 -5.37 -0.07 -4.73
N GLU A 30 -5.09 -1.35 -4.54
CA GLU A 30 -6.09 -2.35 -4.13
C GLU A 30 -6.68 -2.05 -2.74
N ILE A 31 -5.85 -1.64 -1.78
CA ILE A 31 -6.31 -1.18 -0.45
C ILE A 31 -7.25 0.02 -0.61
N GLN A 32 -6.89 0.99 -1.47
CA GLN A 32 -7.72 2.15 -1.72
C GLN A 32 -9.06 1.77 -2.34
N VAL A 33 -9.07 0.92 -3.37
CA VAL A 33 -10.30 0.43 -4.02
C VAL A 33 -11.20 -0.27 -3.00
N TYR A 34 -10.66 -1.22 -2.24
CA TYR A 34 -11.42 -1.92 -1.21
C TYR A 34 -12.06 -0.96 -0.20
N VAL A 35 -11.30 0.02 0.29
CA VAL A 35 -11.81 1.04 1.22
C VAL A 35 -12.89 1.88 0.55
N MET A 36 -12.68 2.34 -0.69
CA MET A 36 -13.65 3.15 -1.43
C MET A 36 -14.97 2.40 -1.73
N GLU A 37 -14.93 1.10 -1.94
CA GLU A 37 -16.13 0.28 -2.13
C GLU A 37 -16.91 0.06 -0.84
N ASN A 38 -16.24 0.06 0.31
CA ASN A 38 -16.82 -0.41 1.57
C ASN A 38 -16.95 0.67 2.66
N PHE A 39 -16.37 1.88 2.50
CA PHE A 39 -16.24 2.87 3.59
C PHE A 39 -17.56 3.32 4.21
N ARG A 40 -18.69 3.15 3.51
CA ARG A 40 -20.03 3.45 4.02
C ARG A 40 -20.46 2.49 5.14
N SER A 41 -19.82 1.32 5.24
CA SER A 41 -20.05 0.29 6.25
C SER A 41 -18.92 0.24 7.28
N SER A 42 -19.02 -0.66 8.26
CA SER A 42 -17.94 -0.93 9.21
C SER A 42 -16.79 -1.66 8.50
N VAL A 43 -15.76 -0.91 8.06
CA VAL A 43 -14.55 -1.46 7.43
C VAL A 43 -13.47 -1.62 8.48
N THR A 44 -12.96 -2.85 8.63
CA THR A 44 -11.86 -3.16 9.53
C THR A 44 -10.60 -3.52 8.76
N CYS A 45 -9.44 -3.32 9.41
CA CYS A 45 -8.14 -3.71 8.84
C CYS A 45 -8.06 -5.23 8.65
N ASP A 46 -8.66 -6.00 9.56
CA ASP A 46 -8.81 -7.46 9.44
C ASP A 46 -9.51 -7.89 8.16
N ALA A 47 -10.68 -7.31 7.87
CA ALA A 47 -11.44 -7.67 6.68
C ALA A 47 -10.69 -7.29 5.39
N CYS A 48 -10.02 -6.13 5.39
CA CYS A 48 -9.16 -5.70 4.28
C CYS A 48 -8.00 -6.69 4.05
N ALA A 49 -7.29 -7.05 5.13
CA ALA A 49 -6.19 -8.01 5.12
C ALA A 49 -6.62 -9.38 4.55
N GLN A 50 -7.76 -9.90 5.01
CA GLN A 50 -8.31 -11.16 4.51
C GLN A 50 -8.70 -11.07 3.03
N LYS A 51 -9.34 -9.97 2.60
CA LYS A 51 -9.81 -9.81 1.22
C LYS A 51 -8.66 -9.72 0.21
N LEU A 52 -7.59 -9.02 0.58
CA LEU A 52 -6.45 -8.74 -0.29
C LEU A 52 -5.30 -9.74 -0.12
N PHE A 53 -5.46 -10.75 0.74
CA PHE A 53 -4.39 -11.70 1.09
C PHE A 53 -3.10 -11.00 1.59
N LEU A 54 -3.27 -9.91 2.34
CA LEU A 54 -2.19 -9.12 2.93
C LEU A 54 -2.19 -9.28 4.46
N THR A 55 -1.07 -8.96 5.09
CA THR A 55 -1.03 -8.84 6.55
C THR A 55 -1.37 -7.41 6.99
N LYS A 56 -1.91 -7.24 8.20
CA LYS A 56 -2.15 -5.91 8.78
C LYS A 56 -0.87 -5.07 8.85
N SER A 57 0.27 -5.72 9.10
CA SER A 57 1.57 -5.04 9.15
C SER A 57 1.93 -4.45 7.80
N ILE A 58 1.75 -5.20 6.71
CA ILE A 58 1.96 -4.71 5.34
C ILE A 58 1.01 -3.55 5.04
N ILE A 59 -0.30 -3.69 5.33
CA ILE A 59 -1.27 -2.61 5.08
C ILE A 59 -0.88 -1.33 5.83
N ASN A 60 -0.59 -1.41 7.14
CA ASN A 60 -0.22 -0.22 7.92
C ASN A 60 1.10 0.39 7.44
N ARG A 61 2.07 -0.45 7.02
CA ARG A 61 3.33 0.02 6.45
C ARG A 61 3.12 0.74 5.12
N LEU A 62 2.34 0.19 4.21
CA LEU A 62 2.05 0.80 2.91
C LEU A 62 1.34 2.15 3.09
N LEU A 63 0.37 2.21 4.00
CA LEU A 63 -0.30 3.47 4.33
C LEU A 63 0.67 4.48 4.93
N SER A 64 1.54 4.07 5.87
CA SER A 64 2.47 5.00 6.52
C SER A 64 3.58 5.50 5.60
N GLU A 65 4.07 4.66 4.70
CA GLU A 65 5.02 5.04 3.65
C GLU A 65 4.41 6.10 2.70
N LYS A 66 3.11 6.04 2.41
CA LYS A 66 2.44 7.02 1.53
C LYS A 66 1.94 8.28 2.23
N TYR A 67 1.31 8.13 3.39
CA TYR A 67 0.55 9.20 4.06
C TYR A 67 1.19 9.71 5.36
N GLY A 68 2.31 9.14 5.78
CA GLY A 68 3.06 9.53 6.97
C GLY A 68 2.89 8.56 8.15
N PRO A 69 3.83 8.57 9.13
CA PRO A 69 3.93 7.57 10.20
C PRO A 69 2.72 7.54 11.15
N ASP A 70 2.01 8.65 11.31
CA ASP A 70 0.85 8.77 12.19
C ASP A 70 -0.45 8.20 11.62
N ILE A 71 -0.44 7.80 10.35
CA ILE A 71 -1.61 7.22 9.71
C ILE A 71 -1.89 5.82 10.28
N THR A 72 -3.16 5.54 10.53
CA THR A 72 -3.64 4.21 10.82
C THR A 72 -4.71 3.86 9.80
N PHE A 73 -5.00 2.57 9.61
CA PHE A 73 -6.08 2.15 8.72
C PHE A 73 -7.41 2.87 9.03
N HIS A 74 -7.77 3.01 10.31
CA HIS A 74 -8.98 3.72 10.71
C HIS A 74 -8.94 5.22 10.37
N LYS A 75 -7.81 5.90 10.59
CA LYS A 75 -7.63 7.30 10.18
C LYS A 75 -7.73 7.45 8.66
N TYR A 76 -7.19 6.50 7.90
CA TYR A 76 -7.28 6.47 6.44
C TYR A 76 -8.73 6.33 5.96
N VAL A 77 -9.50 5.38 6.49
CA VAL A 77 -10.93 5.22 6.16
C VAL A 77 -11.71 6.50 6.48
N ASN A 78 -11.46 7.12 7.64
CA ASN A 78 -12.13 8.37 8.01
C ASN A 78 -11.74 9.54 7.09
N ARG A 79 -10.50 9.59 6.61
CA ARG A 79 -10.09 10.58 5.61
C ARG A 79 -10.88 10.43 4.31
N ILE A 80 -11.06 9.20 3.81
CA ILE A 80 -11.86 8.94 2.60
C ILE A 80 -13.33 9.35 2.81
N ARG A 81 -13.91 9.00 3.97
CA ARG A 81 -15.26 9.43 4.35
C ARG A 81 -15.41 10.96 4.33
N LEU A 82 -14.44 11.68 4.89
CA LEU A 82 -14.44 13.13 4.92
C LEU A 82 -14.34 13.72 3.51
N GLN A 83 -13.43 13.22 2.65
CA GLN A 83 -13.30 13.66 1.26
C GLN A 83 -14.61 13.49 0.49
N PHE A 84 -15.27 12.34 0.65
CA PHE A 84 -16.56 12.09 0.00
C PHE A 84 -17.67 13.02 0.52
N ALA A 85 -17.68 13.34 1.82
CA ALA A 85 -18.65 14.26 2.41
C ALA A 85 -18.44 15.72 1.98
N THR A 86 -17.19 16.12 1.70
CA THR A 86 -16.85 17.49 1.29
C THR A 86 -16.83 17.72 -0.22
N GLY A 87 -17.05 16.67 -1.03
CA GLY A 87 -17.16 16.77 -2.49
C GLY A 87 -15.83 17.02 -3.23
N TYR A 88 -14.70 16.71 -2.61
CA TYR A 88 -13.35 16.82 -3.20
C TYR A 88 -12.86 15.51 -3.83
#